data_AF-A0A952CTF2-F1
#
_entry.id   AF-A0A952CTF2-F1
#
_cell.length_a   1.000
_cell.length_b   1.000
_cell.length_c   1.000
_cell.angle_alpha   90.00
_cell.angle_beta   90.00
_cell.angle_gamma   90.00
#
_symmetry.space_group_name_H-M   'P 1'
#
loop_
_entity.id
_entity.type
_entity.pdbx_description
1 polymer ?
#
loop_
_entity_poly.entity_id
_entity_poly.type
_entity_poly.pdbx_seq_one_letter_code
_entity_poly.pdbx_strand_id
1 'polypeptide(L)'
;MKKLVLLLSFFLSVVLVIAQPNTNYIDYHKHIILAEQQFLYYNTPSGAINKYKEIFSKWDRPFAKDCFVALQLACMMRDTASATYFFEKCFENGVEWNTVLVSEHVQQLFYNLAYKKVIGKLYNKHNGIYLRTIDTAYRNIVRAMFAREVKLRGKAEYGPNGRSETLVAHWLKLEDSNMYALVNMIQNKGFPGEKRVGFYYYDQVDIDKSGLPKWDTYPLTRVFLSSHVATMFFHHRCGYQLLKGELMQAVVEGELHPREYALMYEWSHAYFMEKHWDDEFHIYKCESGKWEQRYNFYLSPWYHSNDTMLVNQHRLEIGISSLEHDEKKKQYAIENRLYLFFGMFQKI
;
A
#
# COMPACT_ATOMS: atom_id res chain seq x y z
N MET A 1 -33.24 38.27 31.64
CA MET A 1 -32.07 38.63 30.81
C MET A 1 -30.80 37.86 31.16
N LYS A 2 -30.40 37.73 32.44
CA LYS A 2 -29.16 37.00 32.82
C LYS A 2 -29.13 35.49 32.47
N LYS A 3 -30.29 34.81 32.40
CA LYS A 3 -30.38 33.39 32.00
C LYS A 3 -30.26 33.14 30.49
N LEU A 4 -30.50 34.16 29.65
CA LEU A 4 -30.40 34.04 28.19
C LEU A 4 -28.94 34.19 27.70
N VAL A 5 -28.12 34.94 28.44
CA VAL A 5 -26.69 35.15 28.16
C VAL A 5 -25.85 33.89 28.44
N LEU A 6 -26.24 33.10 29.45
CA LEU A 6 -25.58 31.82 29.78
C LEU A 6 -25.86 30.70 28.76
N LEU A 7 -27.00 30.74 28.06
CA LEU A 7 -27.34 29.78 27.01
C LEU A 7 -26.60 30.09 25.70
N LEU A 8 -26.34 31.38 25.42
CA LEU A 8 -25.52 31.78 24.26
C LEU A 8 -24.03 31.45 24.44
N SER A 9 -23.49 31.50 25.66
CA SER A 9 -22.08 31.14 25.87
C SER A 9 -21.83 29.62 25.78
N PHE A 10 -22.85 28.79 26.01
CA PHE A 10 -22.75 27.34 25.86
C PHE A 10 -22.86 26.90 24.39
N PHE A 11 -23.57 27.66 23.55
CA PHE A 11 -23.64 27.40 22.11
C PHE A 11 -22.39 27.87 21.33
N LEU A 12 -21.68 28.89 21.82
CA LEU A 12 -20.47 29.39 21.16
C LEU A 12 -19.23 28.52 21.39
N SER A 13 -19.21 27.67 22.43
CA SER A 13 -18.11 26.74 22.72
C SER A 13 -18.18 25.42 21.94
N VAL A 14 -19.25 25.16 21.17
CA VAL A 14 -19.48 23.87 20.50
C VAL A 14 -19.12 23.89 19.00
N VAL A 15 -18.72 25.04 18.44
CA VAL A 15 -18.39 25.16 17.00
C VAL A 15 -16.95 25.62 16.75
N LEU A 16 -16.01 25.19 17.59
CA LEU A 16 -14.64 24.97 17.14
C LEU A 16 -14.57 23.54 16.60
N VAL A 17 -15.30 23.31 15.50
CA VAL A 17 -14.83 22.33 14.52
C VAL A 17 -13.53 22.92 14.03
N ILE A 18 -12.42 22.56 14.69
CA ILE A 18 -11.10 22.71 14.12
C ILE A 18 -11.23 21.96 12.81
N ALA A 19 -11.42 22.71 11.71
CA ALA A 19 -11.29 22.14 10.39
C ALA A 19 -9.92 21.50 10.40
N GLN A 20 -9.87 20.18 10.53
CA GLN A 20 -8.62 19.49 10.39
C GLN A 20 -8.12 19.94 9.02
N PRO A 21 -6.89 20.51 8.95
CA PRO A 21 -6.35 20.93 7.67
C PRO A 21 -6.59 19.77 6.72
N ASN A 22 -7.17 20.04 5.55
CA ASN A 22 -7.40 18.99 4.56
C ASN A 22 -6.03 18.35 4.26
N THR A 23 -5.71 17.25 4.94
CA THR A 23 -4.34 16.75 5.00
C THR A 23 -4.09 15.99 3.71
N ASN A 24 -3.63 16.70 2.70
CA ASN A 24 -3.21 16.10 1.46
C ASN A 24 -2.08 15.10 1.73
N TYR A 25 -2.33 13.81 1.48
CA TYR A 25 -1.35 12.76 1.73
C TYR A 25 -0.18 12.77 0.73
N ILE A 26 -0.27 13.52 -0.37
CA ILE A 26 0.91 13.84 -1.18
C ILE A 26 1.94 14.59 -0.33
N ASP A 27 1.51 15.53 0.52
CA ASP A 27 2.40 16.27 1.40
C ASP A 27 2.90 15.41 2.57
N TYR A 28 2.08 14.48 3.07
CA TYR A 28 2.54 13.43 3.98
C TYR A 28 3.74 12.68 3.37
N HIS A 29 3.62 12.20 2.14
CA HIS A 29 4.69 11.44 1.50
C HIS A 29 5.95 12.29 1.24
N LYS A 30 5.79 13.58 0.89
CA LYS A 30 6.94 14.51 0.85
C LYS A 30 7.64 14.61 2.20
N HIS A 31 6.91 14.69 3.30
CA HIS A 31 7.51 14.69 4.64
C HIS A 31 8.18 13.36 4.99
N ILE A 32 7.63 12.22 4.56
CA ILE A 32 8.28 10.92 4.70
C ILE A 32 9.62 10.89 3.96
N ILE A 33 9.70 11.43 2.74
CA ILE A 33 10.97 11.56 1.99
C ILE A 33 11.98 12.38 2.80
N LEU A 34 11.55 13.49 3.41
CA LEU A 34 12.42 14.33 4.26
C LEU A 34 12.85 13.64 5.57
N ALA A 35 12.07 12.70 6.10
CA ALA A 35 12.45 11.85 7.22
C ALA A 35 13.49 10.81 6.79
N GLU A 36 13.28 10.17 5.64
CA GLU A 36 14.21 9.20 5.08
C GLU A 36 15.57 9.82 4.75
N GLN A 37 15.58 11.07 4.29
CA GLN A 37 16.82 11.78 4.01
C GLN A 37 17.78 11.84 5.22
N GLN A 38 17.24 11.86 6.44
CA GLN A 38 18.04 11.89 7.67
C GLN A 38 18.99 10.70 7.78
N PHE A 39 18.54 9.49 7.50
CA PHE A 39 19.40 8.31 7.57
C PHE A 39 20.12 8.00 6.26
N LEU A 40 19.57 8.41 5.10
CA LEU A 40 20.17 8.13 3.78
C LEU A 40 21.30 9.07 3.37
N TYR A 41 21.20 10.35 3.72
CA TYR A 41 22.16 11.38 3.26
C TYR A 41 22.92 12.02 4.41
N TYR A 42 22.29 12.13 5.58
CA TYR A 42 22.90 12.77 6.74
C TYR A 42 23.44 11.76 7.77
N ASN A 43 23.23 10.46 7.56
CA ASN A 43 23.64 9.39 8.48
C ASN A 43 23.16 9.61 9.93
N THR A 44 21.93 10.12 10.09
CA THR A 44 21.30 10.41 11.39
C THR A 44 19.99 9.63 11.57
N PRO A 45 20.04 8.33 11.91
CA PRO A 45 18.83 7.54 12.19
C PRO A 45 17.97 8.12 13.32
N SER A 46 18.57 8.76 14.32
CA SER A 46 17.86 9.48 15.38
C SER A 46 17.09 10.69 14.85
N GLY A 47 17.65 11.42 13.88
CA GLY A 47 16.97 12.51 13.17
C GLY A 47 15.74 12.01 12.42
N ALA A 48 15.85 10.85 11.76
CA ALA A 48 14.73 10.20 11.08
C ALA A 48 13.61 9.83 12.06
N ILE A 49 13.95 9.18 13.18
CA ILE A 49 13.01 8.80 14.24
C ILE A 49 12.22 10.00 14.75
N ASN A 50 12.88 11.13 15.01
CA ASN A 50 12.21 12.34 15.48
C ASN A 50 11.26 12.91 14.42
N LYS A 51 11.68 12.93 13.14
CA LYS A 51 10.80 13.35 12.05
C LYS A 51 9.59 12.43 11.88
N TYR A 52 9.76 11.12 11.96
CA TYR A 52 8.63 10.20 11.91
C TYR A 52 7.62 10.45 13.04
N LYS A 53 8.09 10.70 14.28
CA LYS A 53 7.21 11.07 15.39
C LYS A 53 6.46 12.38 15.12
N GLU A 54 7.14 13.40 14.60
CA GLU A 54 6.53 14.66 14.21
C GLU A 54 5.43 14.46 13.16
N ILE A 55 5.73 13.70 12.11
CA ILE A 55 4.77 13.37 11.04
C ILE A 55 3.58 12.60 11.63
N PHE A 56 3.82 11.54 12.40
CA PHE A 56 2.74 10.72 12.95
C PHE A 56 1.92 11.42 14.03
N SER A 57 2.35 12.59 14.52
CA SER A 57 1.55 13.47 15.37
C SER A 57 0.62 14.42 14.59
N LYS A 58 0.89 14.63 13.30
CA LYS A 58 0.15 15.54 12.41
C LYS A 58 -0.85 14.80 11.51
N TRP A 59 -0.59 13.53 11.21
CA TRP A 59 -1.47 12.67 10.40
C TRP A 59 -2.01 11.53 11.25
N ASP A 60 -3.33 11.47 11.40
CA ASP A 60 -4.03 10.54 12.30
C ASP A 60 -3.83 9.06 11.91
N ARG A 61 -3.64 8.79 10.62
CA ARG A 61 -3.44 7.44 10.07
C ARG A 61 -2.22 7.42 9.15
N PRO A 62 -1.00 7.25 9.68
CA PRO A 62 0.19 7.05 8.85
C PRO A 62 0.10 5.71 8.11
N PHE A 63 0.79 5.59 6.98
CA PHE A 63 0.83 4.32 6.27
C PHE A 63 1.60 3.29 7.08
N ALA A 64 1.11 2.06 7.15
CA ALA A 64 1.69 1.04 8.03
C ALA A 64 3.13 0.69 7.66
N LYS A 65 3.48 0.80 6.37
CA LYS A 65 4.86 0.64 5.91
C LYS A 65 5.81 1.66 6.52
N ASP A 66 5.36 2.90 6.70
CA ASP A 66 6.20 3.98 7.22
C ASP A 66 6.35 3.81 8.72
N CYS A 67 5.30 3.36 9.42
CA CYS A 67 5.39 2.91 10.81
C CYS A 67 6.43 1.79 10.97
N PHE A 68 6.43 0.81 10.06
CA PHE A 68 7.35 -0.31 10.12
C PHE A 68 8.81 0.10 9.81
N VAL A 69 9.03 1.02 8.87
CA VAL A 69 10.36 1.62 8.65
C VAL A 69 10.85 2.33 9.91
N ALA A 70 10.01 3.18 10.51
CA ALA A 70 10.38 3.91 11.72
C ALA A 70 10.67 2.98 12.92
N LEU A 71 9.89 1.91 13.07
CA LEU A 71 10.12 0.86 14.05
C LEU A 71 11.49 0.20 13.87
N GLN A 72 11.82 -0.21 12.64
CA GLN A 72 13.09 -0.88 12.35
C GLN A 72 14.29 0.01 12.69
N LEU A 73 14.22 1.31 12.37
CA LEU A 73 15.26 2.28 12.73
C LEU A 73 15.40 2.41 14.25
N ALA A 74 14.29 2.51 14.99
CA ALA A 74 14.34 2.59 16.46
C ALA A 74 14.91 1.31 17.09
N CYS A 75 14.54 0.13 16.57
CA CYS A 75 15.09 -1.14 17.03
C CYS A 75 16.58 -1.28 16.73
N MET A 76 17.03 -0.89 15.53
CA MET A 76 18.44 -0.88 15.15
C MET A 76 19.26 0.01 16.09
N MET A 77 18.71 1.17 16.47
CA MET A 77 19.32 2.10 17.43
C MET A 77 19.22 1.64 18.89
N ARG A 78 18.52 0.52 19.17
CA ARG A 78 18.20 0.03 20.52
C ARG A 78 17.49 1.07 21.41
N ASP A 79 16.80 2.03 20.80
CA ASP A 79 15.98 3.02 21.49
C ASP A 79 14.62 2.39 21.81
N THR A 80 14.52 1.77 22.99
CA THR A 80 13.32 1.05 23.42
C THR A 80 12.12 1.98 23.63
N ALA A 81 12.33 3.26 23.95
CA ALA A 81 11.24 4.22 24.10
C ALA A 81 10.62 4.54 22.74
N SER A 82 11.45 4.86 21.73
CA SER A 82 10.98 5.07 20.36
C SER A 82 10.43 3.79 19.74
N ALA A 83 11.07 2.64 19.98
CA ALA A 83 10.57 1.36 19.48
C ALA A 83 9.20 1.03 20.06
N THR A 84 8.96 1.26 21.35
CA THR A 84 7.63 1.06 21.98
C THR A 84 6.57 1.92 21.30
N TYR A 85 6.87 3.21 21.06
CA TYR A 85 5.98 4.12 20.34
C TYR A 85 5.68 3.63 18.91
N PHE A 86 6.69 3.18 18.16
CA PHE A 86 6.46 2.71 16.80
C PHE A 86 5.82 1.32 16.73
N PHE A 87 5.98 0.46 17.75
CA PHE A 87 5.18 -0.76 17.87
C PHE A 87 3.70 -0.42 17.99
N GLU A 88 3.35 0.54 18.85
CA GLU A 88 1.98 1.03 18.97
C GLU A 88 1.46 1.52 17.61
N LYS A 89 2.21 2.39 16.91
CA LYS A 89 1.82 2.89 15.58
C LYS A 89 1.71 1.81 14.52
N CYS A 90 2.59 0.82 14.51
CA CYS A 90 2.49 -0.35 13.65
C CYS A 90 1.17 -1.09 13.88
N PHE A 91 0.84 -1.40 15.13
CA PHE A 91 -0.34 -2.20 15.47
C PHE A 91 -1.65 -1.42 15.28
N GLU A 92 -1.66 -0.10 15.53
CA GLU A 92 -2.80 0.78 15.23
C GLU A 92 -3.11 0.86 13.74
N ASN A 93 -2.09 0.69 12.89
CA ASN A 93 -2.24 0.72 11.45
C ASN A 93 -2.21 -0.68 10.82
N GLY A 94 -2.34 -1.74 11.62
CA GLY A 94 -2.62 -3.09 11.12
C GLY A 94 -1.42 -3.94 10.75
N VAL A 95 -0.19 -3.54 11.09
CA VAL A 95 0.99 -4.39 10.98
C VAL A 95 0.84 -5.60 11.91
N GLU A 96 0.90 -6.81 11.37
CA GLU A 96 0.73 -8.02 12.16
C GLU A 96 1.98 -8.37 12.97
N TRP A 97 1.78 -9.16 14.03
CA TRP A 97 2.86 -9.65 14.87
C TRP A 97 3.94 -10.40 14.07
N ASN A 98 3.52 -11.26 13.14
CA ASN A 98 4.46 -12.01 12.32
C ASN A 98 5.27 -11.11 11.37
N THR A 99 4.67 -10.01 10.92
CA THR A 99 5.36 -9.01 10.09
C THR A 99 6.48 -8.33 10.86
N VAL A 100 6.26 -7.87 12.10
CA VAL A 100 7.35 -7.21 12.85
C VAL A 100 8.51 -8.16 13.16
N LEU A 101 8.24 -9.47 13.27
CA LEU A 101 9.26 -10.48 13.53
C LEU A 101 10.20 -10.73 12.35
N VAL A 102 9.91 -10.26 11.14
CA VAL A 102 10.85 -10.42 10.01
C VAL A 102 12.13 -9.59 10.21
N SER A 103 12.06 -8.52 11.01
CA SER A 103 13.21 -7.67 11.32
C SER A 103 14.13 -8.32 12.35
N GLU A 104 15.41 -8.49 11.99
CA GLU A 104 16.44 -8.99 12.92
C GLU A 104 16.57 -8.10 14.16
N HIS A 105 16.52 -6.77 13.98
CA HIS A 105 16.62 -5.81 15.08
C HIS A 105 15.46 -5.91 16.07
N VAL A 106 14.24 -6.21 15.59
CA VAL A 106 13.09 -6.51 16.46
C VAL A 106 13.35 -7.79 17.26
N GLN A 107 13.81 -8.86 16.60
CA GLN A 107 14.12 -10.13 17.26
C GLN A 107 15.19 -9.96 18.35
N GLN A 108 16.21 -9.14 18.10
CA GLN A 108 17.26 -8.84 19.06
C GLN A 108 16.71 -8.18 20.34
N LEU A 109 15.78 -7.22 20.22
CA LEU A 109 15.11 -6.64 21.39
C LEU A 109 14.25 -7.68 22.15
N PHE A 110 13.70 -8.65 21.43
CA PHE A 110 12.84 -9.69 22.00
C PHE A 110 13.59 -10.81 22.72
N TYR A 111 14.94 -10.83 22.70
CA TYR A 111 15.71 -11.62 23.67
C TYR A 111 15.41 -11.21 25.11
N ASN A 112 15.05 -9.93 25.34
CA ASN A 112 14.43 -9.53 26.59
C ASN A 112 12.95 -9.96 26.60
N LEU A 113 12.68 -11.11 27.23
CA LEU A 113 11.34 -11.68 27.32
C LEU A 113 10.33 -10.78 28.05
N ALA A 114 10.78 -9.97 29.01
CA ALA A 114 9.92 -9.02 29.71
C ALA A 114 9.46 -7.92 28.74
N TYR A 115 10.38 -7.37 27.94
CA TYR A 115 10.04 -6.39 26.91
C TYR A 115 9.13 -6.99 25.83
N LYS A 116 9.43 -8.20 25.33
CA LYS A 116 8.55 -8.93 24.40
C LYS A 116 7.13 -9.08 24.95
N LYS A 117 6.98 -9.37 26.24
CA LYS A 117 5.67 -9.48 26.90
C LYS A 117 4.92 -8.13 26.94
N VAL A 118 5.63 -7.02 27.15
CA VAL A 118 5.03 -5.67 27.06
C VAL A 118 4.53 -5.40 25.65
N ILE A 119 5.36 -5.64 24.63
CA ILE A 119 4.97 -5.42 23.23
C ILE A 119 3.83 -6.36 22.81
N GLY A 120 3.79 -7.60 23.29
CA GLY A 120 2.67 -8.51 23.07
C GLY A 120 1.34 -8.01 23.63
N LYS A 121 1.35 -7.31 24.78
CA LYS A 121 0.15 -6.65 25.31
C LYS A 121 -0.28 -5.47 24.43
N LEU A 122 0.67 -4.68 23.94
CA LEU A 122 0.38 -3.58 23.00
C LEU A 122 -0.24 -4.11 21.72
N TYR A 123 0.29 -5.20 21.16
CA TYR A 123 -0.27 -5.85 19.98
C TYR A 123 -1.74 -6.21 20.19
N ASN A 124 -2.06 -6.96 21.25
CA ASN A 124 -3.44 -7.39 21.51
C ASN A 124 -4.39 -6.20 21.67
N LYS A 125 -3.95 -5.13 22.34
CA LYS A 125 -4.74 -3.90 22.53
C LYS A 125 -4.98 -3.17 21.21
N HIS A 126 -3.92 -2.81 20.50
CA HIS A 126 -4.00 -1.92 19.34
C HIS A 126 -4.47 -2.63 18.07
N ASN A 127 -4.10 -3.89 17.86
CA ASN A 127 -4.65 -4.69 16.76
C ASN A 127 -6.17 -4.90 16.91
N GLY A 128 -6.65 -5.10 18.14
CA GLY A 128 -8.09 -5.18 18.40
C GLY A 128 -8.83 -3.88 18.07
N ILE A 129 -8.21 -2.73 18.29
CA ILE A 129 -8.74 -1.42 17.87
C ILE A 129 -8.76 -1.34 16.35
N TYR A 130 -7.62 -1.59 15.70
CA TYR A 130 -7.49 -1.56 14.24
C TYR A 130 -8.55 -2.42 13.53
N LEU A 131 -8.76 -3.67 13.98
CA LEU A 131 -9.76 -4.56 13.38
C LEU A 131 -11.20 -4.03 13.45
N ARG A 132 -11.51 -3.14 14.41
CA ARG A 132 -12.81 -2.46 14.50
C ARG A 132 -12.92 -1.22 13.61
N THR A 133 -11.80 -0.69 13.10
CA THR A 133 -11.77 0.48 12.22
C THR A 133 -11.94 0.15 10.75
N ILE A 134 -11.75 -1.11 10.36
CA ILE A 134 -11.81 -1.54 8.96
C ILE A 134 -13.20 -2.08 8.58
N ASP A 135 -13.61 -1.84 7.34
CA ASP A 135 -14.79 -2.46 6.73
C ASP A 135 -14.47 -3.89 6.31
N THR A 136 -14.72 -4.83 7.23
CA THR A 136 -14.47 -6.25 7.00
C THR A 136 -15.38 -6.84 5.93
N ALA A 137 -16.59 -6.30 5.72
CA ALA A 137 -17.48 -6.75 4.66
C ALA A 137 -16.93 -6.37 3.28
N TYR A 138 -16.49 -5.11 3.11
CA TYR A 138 -15.82 -4.67 1.89
C TYR A 138 -14.52 -5.46 1.66
N ARG A 139 -13.69 -5.63 2.71
CA ARG A 139 -12.49 -6.48 2.65
C ARG A 139 -12.79 -7.87 2.10
N ASN A 140 -13.82 -8.54 2.62
CA ASN A 140 -14.16 -9.90 2.25
C ASN A 140 -14.67 -10.01 0.81
N ILE A 141 -15.39 -9.01 0.31
CA ILE A 141 -15.83 -8.97 -1.09
C ILE A 141 -14.61 -8.90 -2.02
N VAL A 142 -13.68 -7.97 -1.76
CA VAL A 142 -12.45 -7.81 -2.56
C VAL A 142 -11.59 -9.07 -2.51
N ARG A 143 -11.42 -9.69 -1.32
CA ARG A 143 -10.70 -10.98 -1.19
C ARG A 143 -11.34 -12.07 -2.04
N ALA A 144 -12.67 -12.17 -2.02
CA ALA A 144 -13.37 -13.20 -2.77
C ALA A 144 -13.26 -12.98 -4.29
N MET A 145 -13.30 -11.72 -4.76
CA MET A 145 -13.03 -11.38 -6.17
C MET A 145 -11.64 -11.87 -6.59
N PHE A 146 -10.60 -11.44 -5.85
CA PHE A 146 -9.22 -11.78 -6.14
C PHE A 146 -8.94 -13.29 -6.06
N ALA A 147 -9.44 -13.98 -5.03
CA ALA A 147 -9.22 -15.41 -4.85
C ALA A 147 -9.83 -16.25 -6.00
N ARG A 148 -11.03 -15.87 -6.48
CA ARG A 148 -11.64 -16.55 -7.64
C ARG A 148 -10.83 -16.34 -8.90
N GLU A 149 -10.35 -15.12 -9.13
CA GLU A 149 -9.53 -14.75 -10.29
C GLU A 149 -8.21 -15.52 -10.30
N VAL A 150 -7.42 -15.44 -9.21
CA VAL A 150 -6.14 -16.16 -9.08
C VAL A 150 -6.30 -17.66 -9.25
N LYS A 151 -7.36 -18.25 -8.67
CA LYS A 151 -7.65 -19.68 -8.81
C LYS A 151 -7.94 -20.07 -10.26
N LEU A 152 -8.75 -19.28 -10.97
CA LEU A 152 -9.10 -19.57 -12.36
C LEU A 152 -7.92 -19.33 -13.30
N ARG A 153 -7.17 -18.24 -13.11
CA ARG A 153 -5.92 -17.96 -13.82
C ARG A 153 -4.90 -19.08 -13.65
N GLY A 154 -4.69 -19.53 -12.40
CA GLY A 154 -3.79 -20.64 -12.11
C GLY A 154 -4.13 -21.89 -12.93
N LYS A 155 -5.43 -22.22 -13.03
CA LYS A 155 -5.91 -23.34 -13.87
C LYS A 155 -5.69 -23.09 -15.35
N ALA A 156 -5.92 -21.86 -15.80
CA ALA A 156 -5.85 -21.46 -17.19
C ALA A 156 -4.42 -21.45 -17.74
N GLU A 157 -3.45 -20.98 -16.95
CA GLU A 157 -2.05 -20.81 -17.37
C GLU A 157 -1.15 -22.00 -16.98
N TYR A 158 -1.39 -22.62 -15.82
CA TYR A 158 -0.47 -23.58 -15.19
C TYR A 158 -1.13 -24.93 -14.87
N GLY A 159 -2.27 -25.24 -15.49
CA GLY A 159 -2.93 -26.53 -15.34
C GLY A 159 -2.04 -27.71 -15.76
N PRO A 160 -2.36 -28.96 -15.34
CA PRO A 160 -1.55 -30.14 -15.65
C PRO A 160 -1.41 -30.42 -17.15
N ASN A 161 -2.34 -29.91 -17.96
CA ASN A 161 -2.34 -30.04 -19.43
C ASN A 161 -1.76 -28.80 -20.13
N GLY A 162 -1.10 -27.90 -19.40
CA GLY A 162 -0.63 -26.61 -19.90
C GLY A 162 -1.75 -25.57 -20.06
N ARG A 163 -1.48 -24.54 -20.87
CA ARG A 163 -2.40 -23.41 -21.08
C ARG A 163 -3.68 -23.87 -21.80
N SER A 164 -4.84 -23.46 -21.29
CA SER A 164 -6.16 -23.76 -21.89
C SER A 164 -6.85 -22.49 -22.34
N GLU A 165 -7.02 -22.30 -23.66
CA GLU A 165 -7.68 -21.11 -24.23
C GLU A 165 -9.10 -20.90 -23.70
N THR A 166 -9.89 -21.98 -23.58
CA THR A 166 -11.24 -21.91 -23.00
C THR A 166 -11.22 -21.40 -21.55
N LEU A 167 -10.26 -21.85 -20.75
CA LEU A 167 -10.14 -21.38 -19.37
C LEU A 167 -9.59 -19.96 -19.30
N VAL A 168 -8.70 -19.56 -20.23
CA VAL A 168 -8.26 -18.17 -20.33
C VAL A 168 -9.44 -17.27 -20.68
N ALA A 169 -10.26 -17.63 -21.67
CA ALA A 169 -11.45 -16.87 -22.02
C ALA A 169 -12.43 -16.73 -20.83
N HIS A 170 -12.59 -17.77 -20.01
CA HIS A 170 -13.38 -17.69 -18.78
C HIS A 170 -12.75 -16.82 -17.71
N TRP A 171 -11.42 -16.87 -17.55
CA TRP A 171 -10.67 -16.04 -16.61
C TRP A 171 -10.84 -14.56 -16.95
N LEU A 172 -10.60 -14.17 -18.21
CA LEU A 172 -10.66 -12.76 -18.62
C LEU A 172 -12.08 -12.18 -18.50
N LYS A 173 -13.12 -12.99 -18.78
CA LYS A 173 -14.51 -12.60 -18.50
C LYS A 173 -14.79 -12.40 -17.01
N LEU A 174 -14.20 -13.22 -16.15
CA LEU A 174 -14.31 -13.08 -14.69
C LEU A 174 -13.57 -11.84 -14.20
N GLU A 175 -12.37 -11.59 -14.71
CA GLU A 175 -11.57 -10.40 -14.41
C GLU A 175 -12.32 -9.12 -14.76
N ASP A 176 -12.88 -9.03 -15.98
CA ASP A 176 -13.75 -7.93 -16.40
C ASP A 176 -14.91 -7.75 -15.41
N SER A 177 -15.67 -8.81 -15.13
CA SER A 177 -16.81 -8.74 -14.21
C SER A 177 -16.41 -8.26 -12.80
N ASN A 178 -15.30 -8.79 -12.27
CA ASN A 178 -14.74 -8.37 -10.99
C ASN A 178 -14.32 -6.89 -11.02
N MET A 179 -13.67 -6.41 -12.09
CA MET A 179 -13.25 -5.03 -12.18
C MET A 179 -14.43 -4.07 -12.26
N TYR A 180 -15.48 -4.37 -13.04
CA TYR A 180 -16.66 -3.49 -13.08
C TYR A 180 -17.39 -3.44 -11.74
N ALA A 181 -17.47 -4.57 -11.03
CA ALA A 181 -17.99 -4.57 -9.67
C ALA A 181 -17.11 -3.70 -8.74
N LEU A 182 -15.78 -3.80 -8.85
CA LEU A 182 -14.84 -2.99 -8.09
C LEU A 182 -14.95 -1.49 -8.42
N VAL A 183 -15.10 -1.12 -9.71
CA VAL A 183 -15.34 0.26 -10.17
C VAL A 183 -16.56 0.84 -9.49
N ASN A 184 -17.69 0.14 -9.57
CA ASN A 184 -18.91 0.57 -8.91
C ASN A 184 -18.72 0.70 -7.39
N MET A 185 -17.99 -0.22 -6.76
CA MET A 185 -17.70 -0.14 -5.32
C MET A 185 -16.83 1.08 -4.98
N ILE A 186 -15.79 1.37 -5.76
CA ILE A 186 -14.89 2.51 -5.54
C ILE A 186 -15.65 3.82 -5.69
N GLN A 187 -16.49 3.96 -6.72
CA GLN A 187 -17.30 5.15 -6.95
C GLN A 187 -18.32 5.41 -5.82
N ASN A 188 -18.84 4.35 -5.20
CA ASN A 188 -19.86 4.48 -4.15
C ASN A 188 -19.27 4.52 -2.72
N LYS A 189 -18.13 3.87 -2.48
CA LYS A 189 -17.58 3.66 -1.13
C LYS A 189 -16.16 4.20 -0.94
N GLY A 190 -15.52 4.70 -1.99
CA GLY A 190 -14.10 5.08 -1.99
C GLY A 190 -13.18 3.86 -2.21
N PHE A 191 -11.89 4.15 -2.44
CA PHE A 191 -10.90 3.12 -2.72
C PHE A 191 -10.72 2.15 -1.52
N PRO A 192 -10.68 0.82 -1.74
CA PRO A 192 -10.45 -0.17 -0.70
C PRO A 192 -8.96 -0.24 -0.32
N GLY A 193 -8.46 0.84 0.27
CA GLY A 193 -7.10 0.99 0.77
C GLY A 193 -6.83 0.32 2.11
N GLU A 194 -5.55 0.33 2.54
CA GLU A 194 -5.14 -0.24 3.83
C GLU A 194 -5.88 0.38 5.02
N LYS A 195 -6.28 1.65 4.93
CA LYS A 195 -7.02 2.32 6.00
C LYS A 195 -8.48 1.87 6.07
N ARG A 196 -9.10 1.63 4.92
CA ARG A 196 -10.51 1.25 4.82
C ARG A 196 -10.75 -0.23 5.02
N VAL A 197 -10.03 -1.08 4.29
CA VAL A 197 -10.27 -2.53 4.28
C VAL A 197 -9.15 -3.32 4.96
N GLY A 198 -8.09 -2.64 5.39
CA GLY A 198 -6.93 -3.28 5.99
C GLY A 198 -6.06 -4.02 4.99
N PHE A 199 -5.00 -4.63 5.51
CA PHE A 199 -4.07 -5.41 4.71
C PHE A 199 -4.60 -6.75 4.23
N TYR A 200 -4.04 -7.22 3.13
CA TYR A 200 -4.19 -8.58 2.69
C TYR A 200 -2.87 -9.31 2.93
N TYR A 201 -2.84 -10.19 3.93
CA TYR A 201 -1.70 -11.05 4.15
C TYR A 201 -1.85 -12.30 3.26
N TYR A 202 -0.84 -12.55 2.43
CA TYR A 202 -0.86 -13.60 1.41
C TYR A 202 -0.98 -15.02 1.99
N ASP A 203 -0.60 -15.21 3.26
CA ASP A 203 -0.76 -16.48 3.97
C ASP A 203 -2.23 -16.86 4.23
N GLN A 204 -3.17 -15.93 4.01
CA GLN A 204 -4.61 -16.17 4.13
C GLN A 204 -5.33 -16.40 2.80
N VAL A 205 -4.59 -16.52 1.68
CA VAL A 205 -5.14 -17.08 0.44
C VAL A 205 -4.81 -18.57 0.47
N ASP A 206 -5.72 -19.37 1.04
CA ASP A 206 -5.60 -20.83 1.11
C ASP A 206 -5.35 -21.40 -0.29
N ILE A 207 -4.08 -21.71 -0.57
CA ILE A 207 -3.68 -22.58 -1.67
C ILE A 207 -3.10 -23.82 -1.02
N ASP A 208 -3.97 -24.80 -0.86
CA ASP A 208 -3.69 -26.07 -0.21
C ASP A 208 -3.03 -27.09 -1.17
N LYS A 209 -2.90 -28.32 -0.68
CA LYS A 209 -2.28 -29.47 -1.36
C LYS A 209 -2.95 -29.90 -2.69
N SER A 210 -3.98 -29.19 -3.18
CA SER A 210 -4.70 -29.45 -4.44
C SER A 210 -4.12 -28.77 -5.70
N GLY A 211 -2.96 -28.11 -5.60
CA GLY A 211 -2.04 -28.02 -6.73
C GLY A 211 -2.16 -26.85 -7.70
N LEU A 212 -2.52 -25.62 -7.26
CA LEU A 212 -2.40 -24.38 -8.08
C LEU A 212 -2.38 -23.08 -7.25
N PRO A 213 -1.53 -22.09 -7.57
CA PRO A 213 -0.07 -22.06 -7.48
C PRO A 213 0.41 -21.81 -6.03
N LYS A 214 1.39 -22.60 -5.59
CA LYS A 214 2.38 -22.13 -4.63
C LYS A 214 3.16 -21.03 -5.32
N TRP A 215 2.97 -19.76 -4.97
CA TRP A 215 3.95 -18.71 -5.24
C TRP A 215 5.18 -18.91 -4.33
N ASP A 216 5.75 -20.13 -4.33
CA ASP A 216 7.08 -20.37 -3.80
C ASP A 216 8.05 -19.82 -4.85
N THR A 217 8.84 -18.82 -4.43
CA THR A 217 10.09 -18.28 -5.03
C THR A 217 10.14 -16.79 -5.41
N TYR A 218 9.20 -15.96 -4.94
CA TYR A 218 9.63 -14.65 -4.45
C TYR A 218 9.71 -14.75 -2.92
N PRO A 219 10.90 -14.99 -2.33
CA PRO A 219 11.08 -14.90 -0.86
C PRO A 219 10.63 -13.55 -0.26
N LEU A 220 10.30 -12.58 -1.12
CA LEU A 220 9.71 -11.28 -0.81
C LEU A 220 8.18 -11.32 -0.56
N THR A 221 7.43 -12.39 -0.88
CA THR A 221 5.94 -12.46 -0.76
C THR A 221 5.39 -12.32 0.66
N ARG A 222 6.19 -12.62 1.70
CA ARG A 222 5.79 -12.37 3.10
C ARG A 222 5.82 -10.89 3.49
N VAL A 223 6.44 -10.06 2.65
CA VAL A 223 6.74 -8.64 2.88
C VAL A 223 5.97 -7.76 1.86
N PHE A 224 5.22 -8.40 0.96
CA PHE A 224 4.32 -7.75 0.01
C PHE A 224 2.93 -7.54 0.62
N LEU A 225 2.74 -6.38 1.23
CA LEU A 225 1.43 -5.73 1.31
C LEU A 225 1.04 -5.10 -0.03
N SER A 226 1.03 -5.87 -1.11
CA SER A 226 0.31 -5.39 -2.31
C SER A 226 -1.16 -5.47 -1.99
N SER A 227 -1.90 -4.37 -2.16
CA SER A 227 -3.35 -4.48 -2.09
C SER A 227 -3.80 -5.47 -3.18
N HIS A 228 -4.65 -6.47 -2.84
CA HIS A 228 -5.27 -7.35 -3.85
C HIS A 228 -5.88 -6.54 -5.00
N VAL A 229 -6.38 -5.35 -4.64
CA VAL A 229 -6.90 -4.31 -5.51
C VAL A 229 -5.87 -3.92 -6.57
N ALA A 230 -4.66 -3.52 -6.18
CA ALA A 230 -3.60 -3.17 -7.14
C ALA A 230 -3.30 -4.30 -8.14
N THR A 231 -3.26 -5.55 -7.67
CA THR A 231 -3.07 -6.71 -8.56
C THR A 231 -4.21 -6.86 -9.56
N MET A 232 -5.47 -6.67 -9.16
CA MET A 232 -6.60 -6.67 -10.08
C MET A 232 -6.49 -5.56 -11.14
N PHE A 233 -5.95 -4.39 -10.78
CA PHE A 233 -5.67 -3.31 -11.74
C PHE A 233 -4.52 -3.65 -12.71
N PHE A 234 -3.50 -4.39 -12.27
CA PHE A 234 -2.38 -4.76 -13.13
C PHE A 234 -2.78 -5.74 -14.24
N HIS A 235 -3.77 -6.58 -13.96
CA HIS A 235 -4.20 -7.60 -14.91
C HIS A 235 -5.37 -7.13 -15.78
N HIS A 236 -6.18 -6.18 -15.30
CA HIS A 236 -7.29 -5.65 -16.09
C HIS A 236 -6.93 -4.38 -16.88
N ARG A 237 -7.00 -4.49 -18.21
CA ARG A 237 -6.66 -3.43 -19.19
C ARG A 237 -7.31 -2.08 -18.90
N CYS A 238 -8.61 -2.08 -18.63
CA CYS A 238 -9.42 -0.87 -18.56
C CYS A 238 -9.51 -0.23 -17.16
N GLY A 239 -9.03 -0.92 -16.12
CA GLY A 239 -9.46 -0.64 -14.74
C GLY A 239 -9.06 0.76 -14.31
N TYR A 240 -7.79 1.11 -14.56
CA TYR A 240 -7.25 2.43 -14.25
C TYR A 240 -8.00 3.55 -14.98
N GLN A 241 -8.35 3.36 -16.26
CA GLN A 241 -8.99 4.41 -17.07
C GLN A 241 -10.40 4.74 -16.57
N LEU A 242 -11.13 3.71 -16.11
CA LEU A 242 -12.47 3.86 -15.56
C LEU A 242 -12.48 4.64 -14.23
N LEU A 243 -11.33 4.76 -13.55
CA LEU A 243 -11.23 5.30 -12.19
C LEU A 243 -10.09 6.31 -12.00
N LYS A 244 -9.55 6.90 -13.08
CA LYS A 244 -8.35 7.75 -12.99
C LYS A 244 -8.49 8.87 -11.95
N GLY A 245 -9.65 9.51 -11.91
CA GLY A 245 -9.93 10.58 -10.96
C GLY A 245 -10.03 10.07 -9.53
N GLU A 246 -10.79 9.00 -9.32
CA GLU A 246 -11.04 8.35 -8.03
C GLU A 246 -9.75 7.76 -7.44
N LEU A 247 -8.86 7.21 -8.27
CA LEU A 247 -7.56 6.70 -7.84
C LEU A 247 -6.63 7.84 -7.40
N MET A 248 -6.58 8.96 -8.12
CA MET A 248 -5.80 10.12 -7.68
C MET A 248 -6.39 10.73 -6.39
N GLN A 249 -7.71 10.80 -6.29
CA GLN A 249 -8.38 11.24 -5.07
C GLN A 249 -8.03 10.33 -3.89
N ALA A 250 -7.99 9.01 -4.10
CA ALA A 250 -7.54 8.07 -3.09
C ALA A 250 -6.08 8.30 -2.65
N VAL A 251 -5.19 8.76 -3.54
CA VAL A 251 -3.83 9.17 -3.16
C VAL A 251 -3.86 10.41 -2.27
N VAL A 252 -4.66 11.41 -2.61
CA VAL A 252 -4.80 12.65 -1.83
C VAL A 252 -5.38 12.37 -0.44
N GLU A 253 -6.33 11.46 -0.33
CA GLU A 253 -6.95 11.01 0.93
C GLU A 253 -6.08 10.02 1.71
N GLY A 254 -5.00 9.53 1.09
CA GLY A 254 -4.11 8.51 1.65
C GLY A 254 -4.76 7.14 1.79
N GLU A 255 -5.78 6.82 1.00
CA GLU A 255 -6.30 5.46 0.83
C GLU A 255 -5.48 4.65 -0.17
N LEU A 256 -4.79 5.30 -1.10
CA LEU A 256 -3.92 4.66 -2.10
C LEU A 256 -2.50 5.18 -1.98
N HIS A 257 -1.51 4.28 -1.90
CA HIS A 257 -0.12 4.71 -1.90
C HIS A 257 0.29 5.24 -3.29
N PRO A 258 1.00 6.38 -3.42
CA PRO A 258 1.38 6.94 -4.72
C PRO A 258 2.09 5.98 -5.67
N ARG A 259 2.92 5.07 -5.14
CA ARG A 259 3.59 4.05 -5.94
C ARG A 259 2.65 2.97 -6.48
N GLU A 260 1.60 2.62 -5.75
CA GLU A 260 0.58 1.71 -6.28
C GLU A 260 -0.20 2.41 -7.40
N TYR A 261 -0.60 3.67 -7.20
CA TYR A 261 -1.21 4.50 -8.25
C TYR A 261 -0.33 4.57 -9.50
N ALA A 262 0.95 4.89 -9.34
CA ALA A 262 1.91 5.00 -10.44
C ALA A 262 2.10 3.65 -11.17
N LEU A 263 2.15 2.55 -10.43
CA LEU A 263 2.25 1.22 -11.00
C LEU A 263 0.98 0.85 -11.79
N MET A 264 -0.21 1.11 -11.26
CA MET A 264 -1.48 0.91 -11.98
C MET A 264 -1.53 1.74 -13.27
N TYR A 265 -1.09 3.01 -13.21
CA TYR A 265 -1.00 3.90 -14.36
C TYR A 265 -0.09 3.32 -15.45
N GLU A 266 1.16 2.96 -15.11
CA GLU A 266 2.13 2.49 -16.10
C GLU A 266 1.81 1.10 -16.66
N TRP A 267 1.27 0.20 -15.82
CA TRP A 267 0.77 -1.10 -16.30
C TRP A 267 -0.41 -0.92 -17.24
N SER A 268 -1.38 -0.08 -16.89
CA SER A 268 -2.50 0.21 -17.79
C SER A 268 -2.00 0.76 -19.12
N HIS A 269 -0.99 1.64 -19.12
CA HIS A 269 -0.41 2.18 -20.34
C HIS A 269 0.22 1.09 -21.21
N ALA A 270 1.04 0.23 -20.62
CA ALA A 270 1.71 -0.86 -21.33
C ALA A 270 0.69 -1.77 -22.04
N TYR A 271 -0.35 -2.20 -21.32
CA TYR A 271 -1.44 -3.03 -21.86
C TYR A 271 -2.32 -2.30 -22.89
N PHE A 272 -2.35 -0.97 -22.88
CA PHE A 272 -3.11 -0.20 -23.86
C PHE A 272 -2.37 -0.02 -25.19
N MET A 273 -1.05 0.07 -25.16
CA MET A 273 -0.23 0.34 -26.36
C MET A 273 0.01 -0.90 -27.21
N GLU A 274 -0.09 -2.09 -26.63
CA GLU A 274 0.12 -3.35 -27.34
C GLU A 274 -1.21 -4.01 -27.70
N LYS A 275 -1.28 -4.60 -28.90
CA LYS A 275 -2.36 -5.54 -29.24
C LYS A 275 -1.99 -6.87 -28.61
N HIS A 276 -2.81 -7.36 -27.69
CA HIS A 276 -2.61 -8.66 -27.10
C HIS A 276 -3.48 -9.72 -27.77
N TRP A 277 -3.01 -10.97 -27.74
CA TRP A 277 -3.68 -12.12 -28.36
C TRP A 277 -5.03 -12.42 -27.68
N ASP A 278 -5.21 -11.96 -26.44
CA ASP A 278 -6.39 -12.16 -25.61
C ASP A 278 -7.42 -11.02 -25.68
N ASP A 279 -7.16 -9.99 -26.48
CA ASP A 279 -8.05 -8.85 -26.69
C ASP A 279 -9.48 -9.23 -27.12
N GLU A 280 -9.65 -10.38 -27.75
CA GLU A 280 -10.96 -10.89 -28.18
C GLU A 280 -11.81 -11.49 -27.04
N PHE A 281 -11.18 -11.85 -25.92
CA PHE A 281 -11.86 -12.51 -24.80
C PHE A 281 -12.43 -11.53 -23.77
N HIS A 282 -11.92 -10.29 -23.76
CA HIS A 282 -12.47 -9.23 -22.92
C HIS A 282 -13.87 -8.83 -23.41
N ILE A 283 -14.81 -8.82 -22.46
CA ILE A 283 -16.18 -8.34 -22.65
C ILE A 283 -16.15 -6.84 -22.94
N TYR A 284 -15.24 -6.11 -22.29
CA TYR A 284 -15.18 -4.66 -22.39
C TYR A 284 -13.92 -4.20 -23.11
N LYS A 285 -14.13 -3.48 -24.20
CA LYS A 285 -13.06 -2.88 -25.00
C LYS A 285 -12.96 -1.41 -24.63
N CYS A 286 -11.82 -1.00 -24.10
CA CYS A 286 -11.53 0.42 -24.03
C CYS A 286 -11.14 0.97 -25.40
N GLU A 287 -11.58 2.18 -25.73
CA GLU A 287 -11.15 2.87 -26.94
C GLU A 287 -9.63 3.06 -26.93
N SER A 288 -8.92 2.32 -27.78
CA SER A 288 -7.49 2.54 -28.01
C SER A 288 -7.28 3.85 -28.80
N GLY A 289 -6.19 4.57 -28.51
CA GLY A 289 -5.71 5.67 -29.37
C GLY A 289 -5.95 7.11 -28.92
N LYS A 290 -6.42 7.37 -27.69
CA LYS A 290 -6.53 8.74 -27.12
C LYS A 290 -5.63 8.99 -25.90
N TRP A 291 -4.58 8.20 -25.73
CA TRP A 291 -3.76 8.28 -24.52
C TRP A 291 -2.38 8.86 -24.81
N GLU A 292 -2.22 10.13 -24.45
CA GLU A 292 -0.90 10.73 -24.28
C GLU A 292 -0.34 10.25 -22.93
N GLN A 293 0.84 9.63 -22.97
CA GLN A 293 1.56 9.27 -21.76
C GLN A 293 1.94 10.57 -21.02
N ARG A 294 1.12 10.95 -20.05
CA ARG A 294 1.32 12.16 -19.23
C ARG A 294 2.44 12.00 -18.22
N TYR A 295 2.63 10.79 -17.70
CA TYR A 295 3.59 10.49 -16.64
C TYR A 295 4.56 9.37 -17.03
N ASN A 296 5.74 9.43 -16.42
CA ASN A 296 6.75 8.40 -16.44
C ASN A 296 7.33 8.29 -15.02
N PHE A 297 7.04 7.20 -14.32
CA PHE A 297 7.42 6.99 -12.93
C PHE A 297 8.54 5.97 -12.77
N TYR A 298 8.86 5.19 -13.83
CA TYR A 298 9.91 4.16 -13.82
C TYR A 298 9.61 3.11 -12.75
N LEU A 299 8.42 2.51 -12.81
CA LEU A 299 8.01 1.39 -11.96
C LEU A 299 7.63 0.15 -12.80
N SER A 300 7.17 0.35 -14.03
CA SER A 300 6.96 -0.69 -15.03
C SER A 300 8.29 -1.13 -15.67
N PRO A 301 8.53 -2.44 -15.83
CA PRO A 301 9.73 -2.94 -16.50
C PRO A 301 9.69 -2.72 -18.02
N TRP A 302 8.52 -2.41 -18.59
CA TRP A 302 8.31 -2.42 -20.04
C TRP A 302 8.48 -1.05 -20.69
N TYR A 303 8.10 0.02 -20.00
CA TYR A 303 8.04 1.37 -20.55
C TYR A 303 8.51 2.39 -19.54
N HIS A 304 9.73 2.90 -19.72
CA HIS A 304 10.26 4.00 -18.94
C HIS A 304 11.08 4.95 -19.81
N SER A 305 11.07 6.22 -19.44
CA SER A 305 11.86 7.25 -20.10
C SER A 305 13.30 7.13 -19.64
N ASN A 306 14.25 7.33 -20.55
CA ASN A 306 15.66 7.49 -20.21
C ASN A 306 15.95 8.89 -19.61
N ASP A 307 15.01 9.83 -19.71
CA ASP A 307 15.10 11.13 -19.06
C ASP A 307 14.76 10.98 -17.56
N THR A 308 15.80 10.73 -16.77
CA THR A 308 15.68 10.56 -15.31
C THR A 308 15.23 11.85 -14.61
N MET A 309 15.51 13.03 -15.17
CA MET A 309 15.04 14.30 -14.61
C MET A 309 13.53 14.42 -14.74
N LEU A 310 12.98 14.14 -15.92
CA LEU A 310 11.54 14.10 -16.16
C LEU A 310 10.85 13.05 -15.27
N VAL A 311 11.44 11.87 -15.15
CA VAL A 311 10.93 10.81 -14.26
C VAL A 311 10.87 11.29 -12.81
N ASN A 312 11.96 11.87 -12.31
CA ASN A 312 12.04 12.38 -10.95
C ASN A 312 11.05 13.54 -10.70
N GLN A 313 10.83 14.39 -11.70
CA GLN A 313 9.80 15.43 -11.64
C GLN A 313 8.41 14.82 -11.46
N HIS A 314 8.00 13.89 -12.33
CA HIS A 314 6.69 13.24 -12.24
C HIS A 314 6.50 12.48 -10.92
N ARG A 315 7.54 11.77 -10.46
CA ARG A 315 7.52 11.08 -9.16
C ARG A 315 7.23 12.05 -8.02
N LEU A 316 7.92 13.19 -8.00
CA LEU A 316 7.75 14.20 -6.94
C LEU A 316 6.35 14.83 -6.94
N GLU A 317 5.72 15.01 -8.12
CA GLU A 317 4.36 15.58 -8.23
C GLU A 317 3.32 14.82 -7.42
N ILE A 318 3.47 13.50 -7.29
CA ILE A 318 2.55 12.63 -6.54
C ILE A 318 3.15 12.12 -5.22
N GLY A 319 4.30 12.65 -4.78
CA GLY A 319 4.91 12.30 -3.50
C GLY A 319 5.75 11.02 -3.52
N ILE A 320 6.30 10.64 -4.66
CA ILE A 320 7.28 9.55 -4.77
C ILE A 320 8.71 10.14 -4.75
N SER A 321 9.61 9.51 -3.99
CA SER A 321 11.04 9.85 -3.95
C SER A 321 11.73 9.72 -5.30
N SER A 322 12.85 10.39 -5.51
CA SER A 322 13.64 10.25 -6.74
C SER A 322 14.21 8.83 -6.92
N LEU A 323 14.68 8.51 -8.13
CA LEU A 323 15.36 7.25 -8.42
C LEU A 323 16.63 7.08 -7.58
N GLU A 324 17.40 8.15 -7.41
CA GLU A 324 18.64 8.15 -6.61
C GLU A 324 18.37 7.92 -5.13
N HIS A 325 17.26 8.48 -4.62
CA HIS A 325 16.81 8.24 -3.25
C HIS A 325 16.41 6.77 -3.06
N ASP A 326 15.71 6.17 -4.03
CA ASP A 326 15.38 4.75 -3.97
C ASP A 326 16.62 3.87 -3.96
N GLU A 327 17.60 4.16 -4.81
CA GLU A 327 18.84 3.39 -4.88
C GLU A 327 19.61 3.47 -3.55
N LYS A 328 19.76 4.68 -2.98
CA LYS A 328 20.36 4.84 -1.64
C LYS A 328 19.59 4.09 -0.56
N LYS A 329 18.26 4.08 -0.64
CA LYS A 329 17.41 3.36 0.31
C LYS A 329 17.58 1.85 0.18
N LYS A 330 17.80 1.31 -1.02
CA LYS A 330 18.11 -0.12 -1.22
C LYS A 330 19.46 -0.47 -0.62
N GLN A 331 20.49 0.33 -0.91
CA GLN A 331 21.84 0.14 -0.36
C GLN A 331 21.82 0.17 1.17
N TYR A 332 21.19 1.19 1.75
CA TYR A 332 21.05 1.32 3.21
C TYR A 332 20.30 0.14 3.83
N ALA A 333 19.24 -0.34 3.18
CA ALA A 333 18.48 -1.51 3.62
C ALA A 333 19.35 -2.77 3.68
N ILE A 334 20.17 -3.01 2.65
CA ILE A 334 21.08 -4.16 2.59
C ILE A 334 22.15 -4.05 3.69
N GLU A 335 22.84 -2.92 3.75
CA GLU A 335 23.93 -2.66 4.70
C GLU A 335 23.49 -2.83 6.17
N ASN A 336 22.27 -2.40 6.48
CA ASN A 336 21.75 -2.39 7.84
C ASN A 336 20.76 -3.52 8.13
N ARG A 337 20.55 -4.46 7.19
CA ARG A 337 19.60 -5.58 7.31
C ARG A 337 18.17 -5.12 7.66
N LEU A 338 17.70 -4.11 6.93
CA LEU A 338 16.37 -3.51 7.09
C LEU A 338 15.47 -3.86 5.90
N TYR A 339 14.16 -3.84 6.12
CA TYR A 339 13.13 -4.00 5.10
C TYR A 339 12.47 -2.65 4.82
N LEU A 340 13.06 -1.85 3.91
CA LEU A 340 12.64 -0.46 3.68
C LEU A 340 11.66 -0.27 2.50
N PHE A 341 11.50 -1.29 1.65
CA PHE A 341 10.55 -1.32 0.53
C PHE A 341 9.39 -2.29 0.79
N PHE A 342 8.83 -2.17 1.98
CA PHE A 342 7.69 -2.98 2.41
C PHE A 342 6.45 -2.69 1.56
N GLY A 343 5.80 -3.75 1.05
CA GLY A 343 4.52 -3.67 0.33
C GLY A 343 4.55 -3.18 -1.12
N MET A 344 5.72 -3.08 -1.77
CA MET A 344 5.79 -2.50 -3.12
C MET A 344 6.64 -3.35 -4.05
N PHE A 345 6.22 -3.41 -5.33
CA PHE A 345 6.95 -4.14 -6.36
C PHE A 345 8.29 -3.45 -6.62
N GLN A 346 9.35 -4.02 -6.05
CA GLN A 346 10.71 -3.70 -6.46
C GLN A 346 11.48 -4.99 -6.63
N LYS A 347 12.09 -5.13 -7.81
CA LYS A 347 13.23 -6.01 -8.01
C LYS A 347 14.35 -5.44 -7.11
N ILE A 348 14.64 -6.13 -6.01
CA ILE A 348 15.90 -5.95 -5.26
C ILE A 348 17.00 -6.49 -6.14
#